data_AF-A0A819YAJ6-F1
#
_entry.id   AF-A0A819YAJ6-F1
#
_cell.length_a   1.000
_cell.length_b   1.000
_cell.length_c   1.000
_cell.angle_alpha   90.00
_cell.angle_beta   90.00
_cell.angle_gamma   90.00
#
_symmetry.space_group_name_H-M   'P 1'
#
loop_
_entity.id
_entity.type
_entity.pdbx_description
1 polymer ?
#
loop_
_entity_poly.entity_id
_entity_poly.type
_entity_poly.pdbx_seq_one_letter_code
_entity_poly.pdbx_strand_id
1 'polypeptide(L)'
;MTKINNDEWRLLKELIEKRTEQESRINDTNIVQPTLFAIQVALTALFVSWNIYPSSIISHSGGDQAAAFVAGCLNLEDAVRMLVVSMSEDEVENKLLKGIKHSACIAVVSSPRRVTISGDEIQQILSISYPNVFKACVRIENAFHHIK
;
A
#
# COMPACT_ATOMS: atom_id res chain seq x y z
N MET A 1 -4.47 18.82 20.11
CA MET A 1 -3.62 19.59 19.17
C MET A 1 -2.21 19.04 19.26
N THR A 2 -1.85 18.11 18.38
CA THR A 2 -0.49 17.54 18.32
C THR A 2 0.44 18.62 17.78
N LYS A 3 1.51 18.95 18.53
CA LYS A 3 2.54 19.88 18.07
C LYS A 3 3.16 19.33 16.79
N ILE A 4 3.00 20.04 15.67
CA ILE A 4 3.63 19.68 14.39
C ILE A 4 5.12 20.02 14.52
N ASN A 5 5.98 19.01 14.48
CA ASN A 5 7.41 19.17 14.62
C ASN A 5 7.99 19.63 13.26
N ASN A 6 8.75 20.73 13.23
CA ASN A 6 9.20 21.33 11.96
C ASN A 6 10.29 20.53 11.23
N ASP A 7 10.88 19.54 11.90
CA ASP A 7 11.88 18.61 11.34
C ASP A 7 11.25 17.37 10.69
N GLU A 8 9.92 17.22 10.73
CA GLU A 8 9.24 16.11 10.08
C GLU A 8 9.20 16.30 8.55
N TRP A 9 9.42 15.21 7.83
CA TRP A 9 9.31 15.17 6.37
C TRP A 9 7.89 15.53 5.93
N ARG A 10 7.76 16.35 4.88
CA ARG A 10 6.47 16.78 4.32
C ARG A 10 6.50 16.64 2.81
N LEU A 11 5.55 15.88 2.28
CA LEU A 11 5.39 15.64 0.83
C LEU A 11 5.48 16.92 -0.01
N LEU A 12 4.71 17.95 0.35
CA LEU A 12 4.70 19.21 -0.42
C LEU A 12 6.06 19.91 -0.42
N LYS A 13 6.81 19.85 0.69
CA LYS A 13 8.15 20.42 0.76
C LYS A 13 9.15 19.60 -0.05
N GLU A 14 9.02 18.28 -0.05
CA GLU A 14 9.85 17.40 -0.87
C GLU A 14 9.68 17.70 -2.38
N LEU A 15 8.45 18.00 -2.81
CA LEU A 15 8.12 18.20 -4.23
C LEU A 15 8.33 19.62 -4.75
N ILE A 16 8.11 20.66 -3.93
CA ILE A 16 8.02 22.06 -4.40
C ILE A 16 9.30 22.85 -4.09
N GLU A 17 10.00 22.51 -3.00
CA GLU A 17 11.23 23.22 -2.65
C GLU A 17 12.39 22.75 -3.52
N LYS A 18 13.24 23.69 -3.93
CA LYS A 18 14.45 23.36 -4.70
C LYS A 18 15.43 22.63 -3.78
N ARG A 19 15.65 21.35 -4.04
CA ARG A 19 16.56 20.46 -3.30
C ARG A 19 17.61 19.90 -4.25
N THR A 20 18.83 19.75 -3.77
CA THR A 20 19.85 18.94 -4.44
C THR A 20 19.53 17.45 -4.30
N GLU A 21 20.20 16.61 -5.11
CA GLU A 21 20.05 15.15 -5.02
C GLU A 21 20.43 14.62 -3.62
N GLN A 22 21.39 15.27 -2.95
CA GLN A 22 21.84 14.89 -1.61
C GLN A 22 20.86 15.31 -0.50
N GLU A 23 20.07 16.36 -0.73
CA GLU A 23 19.08 16.88 0.25
C GLU A 23 17.71 16.23 0.10
N SER A 24 17.40 15.71 -1.08
CA SER A 24 16.15 15.03 -1.35
C SER A 24 16.15 13.64 -0.75
N ARG A 25 15.05 13.29 -0.08
CA ARG A 25 14.82 11.94 0.46
C ARG A 25 14.01 11.09 -0.50
N ILE A 26 13.75 11.57 -1.73
CA ILE A 26 12.86 10.91 -2.68
C ILE A 26 13.34 9.51 -3.11
N ASN A 27 14.63 9.20 -2.93
CA ASN A 27 15.18 7.87 -3.22
C ASN A 27 14.91 6.84 -2.09
N ASP A 28 14.45 7.28 -0.92
CA ASP A 28 14.00 6.38 0.14
C ASP A 28 12.66 5.76 -0.26
N THR A 29 12.58 4.43 -0.25
CA THR A 29 11.36 3.71 -0.62
C THR A 29 10.15 4.11 0.24
N ASN A 30 10.37 4.42 1.53
CA ASN A 30 9.32 4.85 2.44
C ASN A 30 8.78 6.26 2.12
N ILE A 31 9.53 7.04 1.33
CA ILE A 31 9.19 8.39 0.90
C ILE A 31 8.65 8.39 -0.53
N VAL A 32 9.30 7.65 -1.44
CA VAL A 32 8.93 7.59 -2.86
C VAL A 32 7.54 6.98 -3.05
N GLN A 33 7.18 5.98 -2.27
CA GLN A 33 5.91 5.25 -2.43
C GLN A 33 4.70 6.14 -2.09
N PRO A 34 4.64 6.80 -0.91
CA PRO A 34 3.63 7.83 -0.64
C PRO A 34 3.62 8.97 -1.65
N THR A 35 4.80 9.38 -2.13
CA THR A 35 4.93 10.48 -3.08
C THR A 35 4.34 10.11 -4.44
N LEU A 36 4.67 8.93 -4.98
CA LEU A 36 4.13 8.43 -6.23
C LEU A 36 2.61 8.22 -6.15
N PHE A 37 2.11 7.68 -5.04
CA PHE A 37 0.67 7.58 -4.79
C PHE A 37 -0.02 8.94 -4.90
N ALA A 38 0.50 9.96 -4.18
CA ALA A 38 -0.08 11.28 -4.19
C ALA A 38 -0.07 11.92 -5.59
N ILE A 39 1.02 11.76 -6.35
CA ILE A 39 1.11 12.25 -7.73
C ILE A 39 0.08 11.55 -8.64
N GLN A 40 -0.03 10.22 -8.58
CA GLN A 40 -0.99 9.46 -9.39
C GLN A 40 -2.44 9.87 -9.10
N VAL A 41 -2.78 10.06 -7.83
CA VAL A 41 -4.10 10.53 -7.40
C VAL A 41 -4.34 11.97 -7.87
N ALA A 42 -3.35 12.85 -7.73
CA ALA A 42 -3.46 14.25 -8.18
C ALA A 42 -3.63 14.35 -9.70
N LEU A 43 -2.89 13.56 -10.47
CA LEU A 43 -3.03 13.51 -11.93
C LEU A 43 -4.41 12.99 -12.34
N THR A 44 -4.94 12.00 -11.63
CA THR A 44 -6.29 11.51 -11.89
C THR A 44 -7.33 12.58 -11.57
N ALA A 45 -7.19 13.28 -10.43
CA ALA A 45 -8.07 14.40 -10.09
C ALA A 45 -7.99 15.54 -11.11
N LEU A 46 -6.80 15.79 -11.69
CA LEU A 46 -6.63 16.75 -12.78
C LEU A 46 -7.41 16.33 -14.03
N PHE A 47 -7.34 15.07 -14.44
CA PHE A 47 -8.14 14.59 -15.58
C PHE A 47 -9.64 14.68 -15.31
N VAL A 48 -10.09 14.32 -14.11
CA VAL A 48 -11.49 14.48 -13.70
C VAL A 48 -11.92 15.96 -13.77
N SER A 49 -11.05 16.90 -13.41
CA SER A 49 -11.33 18.34 -13.52
C SER A 49 -11.53 18.79 -14.98
N TRP A 50 -11.01 18.04 -15.94
CA TRP A 50 -11.24 18.23 -17.38
C TRP A 50 -12.42 17.40 -17.92
N ASN A 51 -13.25 16.83 -17.03
CA ASN A 51 -14.34 15.90 -17.35
C ASN A 51 -13.88 14.60 -18.05
N ILE A 52 -12.65 14.16 -17.81
CA ILE A 52 -12.13 12.87 -18.28
C ILE A 52 -12.18 11.88 -17.12
N TYR A 53 -13.03 10.85 -17.26
CA TYR A 53 -13.24 9.83 -16.24
C TYR A 53 -12.68 8.48 -16.70
N PRO A 54 -11.88 7.79 -15.87
CA PRO A 54 -11.38 6.46 -16.22
C PRO A 54 -12.54 5.47 -16.27
N SER A 55 -12.71 4.79 -17.40
CA SER A 55 -13.66 3.67 -17.53
C SER A 55 -13.10 2.36 -16.97
N SER A 56 -11.77 2.24 -16.95
CA SER A 56 -11.01 1.09 -16.46
C SER A 56 -9.68 1.59 -15.90
N ILE A 57 -9.12 0.89 -14.92
CA ILE A 57 -7.85 1.23 -14.29
C ILE A 57 -6.97 -0.02 -14.23
N ILE A 58 -5.71 0.13 -14.62
CA ILE A 58 -4.68 -0.89 -14.48
C ILE A 58 -3.47 -0.27 -13.78
N SER A 59 -2.79 -1.05 -12.96
CA SER A 59 -1.57 -0.64 -12.26
C SER A 59 -0.42 -1.57 -12.62
N HIS A 60 0.79 -1.07 -12.38
CA HIS A 60 2.01 -1.86 -12.45
C HIS A 60 2.78 -1.69 -11.15
N SER A 61 3.19 -2.80 -10.54
CA SER A 61 4.07 -2.88 -9.36
C SER A 61 3.59 -2.07 -8.13
N GLY A 62 3.90 -0.78 -8.06
CA GLY A 62 3.58 0.10 -6.92
C GLY A 62 2.29 0.92 -7.07
N GLY A 63 1.63 0.87 -8.22
CA GLY A 63 0.43 1.67 -8.51
C GLY A 63 -0.86 1.14 -7.90
N ASP A 64 -0.85 -0.04 -7.28
CA ASP A 64 -2.07 -0.76 -6.88
C ASP A 64 -2.90 0.02 -5.85
N GLN A 65 -2.27 0.72 -4.91
CA GLN A 65 -2.96 1.54 -3.91
C GLN A 65 -3.66 2.74 -4.55
N ALA A 66 -2.98 3.40 -5.50
CA ALA A 66 -3.57 4.54 -6.21
C ALA A 66 -4.73 4.06 -7.08
N ALA A 67 -4.56 2.95 -7.79
CA ALA A 67 -5.61 2.34 -8.59
C ALA A 67 -6.83 1.94 -7.73
N ALA A 68 -6.61 1.26 -6.61
CA ALA A 68 -7.67 0.85 -5.70
C ALA A 68 -8.38 2.05 -5.06
N PHE A 69 -7.65 3.11 -4.71
CA PHE A 69 -8.24 4.36 -4.20
C PHE A 69 -9.08 5.05 -5.26
N VAL A 70 -8.54 5.25 -6.48
CA VAL A 70 -9.26 5.90 -7.59
C VAL A 70 -10.47 5.08 -8.03
N ALA A 71 -10.40 3.75 -8.00
CA ALA A 71 -11.52 2.86 -8.28
C ALA A 71 -12.60 2.87 -7.17
N GLY A 72 -12.36 3.53 -6.04
CA GLY A 72 -13.27 3.57 -4.89
C GLY A 72 -13.26 2.29 -4.04
N CYS A 73 -12.32 1.37 -4.28
CA CYS A 73 -12.16 0.14 -3.49
C CYS A 73 -11.56 0.41 -2.09
N LEU A 74 -10.80 1.50 -1.95
CA LEU A 74 -10.20 1.94 -0.69
C LEU A 74 -10.53 3.41 -0.43
N ASN A 75 -10.72 3.77 0.83
CA ASN A 75 -10.68 5.17 1.24
C ASN A 75 -9.22 5.67 1.30
N LEU A 76 -9.03 6.98 1.39
CA LEU A 76 -7.70 7.61 1.39
C LEU A 76 -6.83 7.16 2.57
N GLU A 77 -7.43 7.04 3.76
CA GLU A 77 -6.70 6.67 4.97
C GLU A 77 -6.12 5.26 4.86
N ASP A 78 -6.92 4.30 4.39
CA ASP A 78 -6.51 2.91 4.18
C ASP A 78 -5.45 2.80 3.08
N ALA A 79 -5.64 3.49 1.96
CA ALA A 79 -4.67 3.51 0.87
C ALA A 79 -3.31 4.07 1.33
N VAL A 80 -3.30 5.14 2.14
CA VAL A 80 -2.07 5.72 2.69
C VAL A 80 -1.45 4.81 3.74
N ARG A 81 -2.24 4.19 4.62
CA ARG A 81 -1.74 3.24 5.63
C ARG A 81 -1.02 2.06 4.98
N MET A 82 -1.53 1.53 3.88
CA MET A 82 -0.87 0.46 3.11
C MET A 82 0.52 0.82 2.59
N LEU A 83 0.81 2.11 2.41
CA LEU A 83 2.10 2.58 1.88
C LEU A 83 3.15 2.70 2.99
N VAL A 84 2.74 3.08 4.18
CA VAL A 84 3.63 3.37 5.32
C VAL A 84 3.83 2.14 6.21
N VAL A 85 2.87 1.21 6.20
CA VAL A 85 2.75 0.14 7.17
C VAL A 85 2.80 -1.20 6.44
N SER A 86 3.89 -1.96 6.61
CA SER A 86 4.24 -3.06 5.70
C SER A 86 5.14 -4.09 6.40
N MET A 87 5.00 -5.38 6.09
CA MET A 87 5.76 -6.52 6.67
C MET A 87 6.51 -7.29 5.58
N SER A 88 7.74 -7.72 5.85
CA SER A 88 8.46 -8.57 4.89
C SER A 88 7.85 -9.95 4.74
N GLU A 89 8.19 -10.63 3.64
CA GLU A 89 7.85 -12.03 3.40
C GLU A 89 8.24 -12.92 4.59
N ASP A 90 9.49 -12.82 5.05
CA ASP A 90 9.99 -13.55 6.22
C ASP A 90 9.16 -13.28 7.47
N GLU A 91 8.77 -12.03 7.69
CA GLU A 91 7.96 -11.67 8.85
C GLU A 91 6.54 -12.24 8.72
N VAL A 92 5.95 -12.23 7.53
CA VAL A 92 4.64 -12.83 7.29
C VAL A 92 4.69 -14.33 7.48
N GLU A 93 5.69 -15.02 6.91
CA GLU A 93 5.82 -16.47 7.07
C GLU A 93 6.01 -16.88 8.54
N ASN A 94 6.90 -16.18 9.26
CA ASN A 94 7.32 -16.58 10.60
C ASN A 94 6.42 -16.04 11.72
N LYS A 95 5.70 -14.94 11.47
CA LYS A 95 4.81 -14.33 12.48
C LYS A 95 3.34 -14.62 12.16
N LEU A 96 2.88 -14.37 10.94
CA LEU A 96 1.46 -14.52 10.58
C LEU A 96 1.09 -15.95 10.20
N LEU A 97 1.90 -16.64 9.40
CA LEU A 97 1.54 -17.94 8.83
C LEU A 97 1.98 -19.15 9.66
N LYS A 98 2.87 -18.97 10.66
CA LYS A 98 3.50 -20.06 11.42
C LYS A 98 2.53 -21.10 12.00
N GLY A 99 1.30 -20.72 12.33
CA GLY A 99 0.26 -21.61 12.87
C GLY A 99 -0.80 -22.12 11.87
N ILE A 100 -0.81 -21.61 10.64
CA ILE A 100 -1.88 -21.84 9.65
C ILE A 100 -1.32 -22.14 8.25
N LYS A 101 -0.05 -22.58 8.15
CA LYS A 101 0.64 -22.86 6.88
C LYS A 101 -0.10 -23.87 5.97
N HIS A 102 -1.02 -24.66 6.51
CA HIS A 102 -1.84 -25.61 5.73
C HIS A 102 -3.10 -24.98 5.14
N SER A 103 -3.49 -23.79 5.60
CA SER A 103 -4.73 -23.11 5.19
C SER A 103 -4.44 -21.82 4.43
N ALA A 104 -3.30 -21.16 4.65
CA ALA A 104 -2.93 -19.93 3.92
C ALA A 104 -1.45 -19.87 3.54
N CYS A 105 -1.17 -19.24 2.40
CA CYS A 105 0.17 -18.99 1.89
C CYS A 105 0.35 -17.54 1.39
N ILE A 106 1.59 -17.15 1.16
CA ILE A 106 1.90 -15.91 0.43
C ILE A 106 1.63 -16.17 -1.05
N ALA A 107 0.64 -15.49 -1.61
CA ALA A 107 0.28 -15.60 -3.02
C ALA A 107 1.17 -14.73 -3.90
N VAL A 108 1.49 -13.52 -3.43
CA VAL A 108 2.28 -12.55 -4.19
C VAL A 108 3.16 -11.75 -3.23
N VAL A 109 4.45 -11.64 -3.53
CA VAL A 109 5.35 -10.66 -2.92
C VAL A 109 5.43 -9.46 -3.86
N SER A 110 4.65 -8.41 -3.58
CA SER A 110 4.60 -7.20 -4.40
C SER A 110 5.80 -6.28 -4.13
N SER A 111 6.40 -6.37 -2.94
CA SER A 111 7.64 -5.66 -2.57
C SER A 111 8.31 -6.32 -1.35
N PRO A 112 9.55 -5.95 -0.97
CA PRO A 112 10.24 -6.52 0.20
C PRO A 112 9.49 -6.38 1.53
N ARG A 113 8.47 -5.52 1.61
CA ARG A 113 7.60 -5.37 2.79
C ARG A 113 6.11 -5.50 2.47
N ARG A 114 5.75 -5.97 1.27
CA ARG A 114 4.34 -6.06 0.89
C ARG A 114 4.06 -7.41 0.28
N VAL A 115 3.20 -8.15 0.95
CA VAL A 115 2.77 -9.46 0.51
C VAL A 115 1.24 -9.55 0.50
N THR A 116 0.73 -10.31 -0.45
CA THR A 116 -0.66 -10.74 -0.51
C THR A 116 -0.72 -12.17 0.01
N ILE A 117 -1.62 -12.42 0.96
CA ILE A 117 -1.86 -13.74 1.52
C ILE A 117 -3.14 -14.29 0.92
N SER A 118 -3.13 -15.56 0.51
CA SER A 118 -4.29 -16.28 -0.05
C SER A 118 -4.49 -17.58 0.71
N GLY A 119 -5.74 -17.99 0.89
CA GLY A 119 -6.08 -19.25 1.55
C GLY A 119 -7.40 -19.25 2.29
N ASP A 120 -7.67 -20.40 2.89
CA ASP A 120 -8.73 -20.59 3.86
C ASP A 120 -8.33 -19.94 5.19
N GLU A 121 -9.32 -19.48 5.96
CA GLU A 121 -9.12 -18.86 7.27
C GLU A 121 -8.36 -17.51 7.28
N ILE A 122 -8.30 -16.78 6.15
CA ILE A 122 -7.80 -15.38 6.08
C ILE A 122 -8.42 -14.49 7.17
N GLN A 123 -9.66 -14.75 7.57
CA GLN A 123 -10.33 -14.04 8.67
C GLN A 123 -9.60 -14.17 10.01
N GLN A 124 -8.99 -15.32 10.30
CA GLN A 124 -8.17 -15.49 11.50
C GLN A 124 -6.92 -14.59 11.42
N ILE A 125 -6.24 -14.54 10.27
CA ILE A 125 -5.10 -13.63 10.03
C ILE A 125 -5.51 -12.17 10.23
N LEU A 126 -6.67 -11.78 9.72
CA LEU A 126 -7.21 -10.43 9.87
C LEU A 126 -7.48 -10.08 11.34
N SER A 127 -7.86 -11.05 12.18
CA SER A 127 -8.09 -10.84 13.61
C SER A 127 -6.82 -10.69 14.45
N ILE A 128 -5.67 -11.21 14.02
CA ILE A 128 -4.42 -11.14 14.82
C ILE A 128 -3.87 -9.70 14.85
N SER A 129 -3.84 -9.06 16.01
CA SER A 129 -3.30 -7.70 16.11
C SER A 129 -1.78 -7.69 15.93
N TYR A 130 -1.30 -6.92 14.96
CA TYR A 130 0.12 -6.58 14.81
C TYR A 130 0.27 -5.06 14.84
N PRO A 131 0.99 -4.50 15.82
CA PRO A 131 1.28 -3.08 15.87
C PRO A 131 2.00 -2.67 14.59
N ASN A 132 1.55 -1.59 13.94
CA ASN A 132 2.15 -1.07 12.72
C ASN A 132 2.18 -2.10 11.57
N VAL A 133 1.10 -2.87 11.41
CA VAL A 133 0.83 -3.69 10.23
C VAL A 133 -0.57 -3.40 9.72
N PHE A 134 -0.69 -2.95 8.47
CA PHE A 134 -1.98 -2.75 7.85
C PHE A 134 -2.41 -4.04 7.15
N LYS A 135 -3.67 -4.44 7.36
CA LYS A 135 -4.26 -5.61 6.71
C LYS A 135 -5.61 -5.21 6.13
N ALA A 136 -5.80 -5.48 4.85
CA ALA A 136 -7.09 -5.36 4.18
C ALA A 136 -7.36 -6.63 3.38
N CYS A 137 -8.62 -7.03 3.32
CA CYS A 137 -9.06 -8.14 2.49
C CYS A 137 -9.53 -7.59 1.15
N VAL A 138 -8.98 -8.10 0.05
CA VAL A 138 -9.54 -7.84 -1.28
C VAL A 138 -10.59 -8.92 -1.54
N ARG A 139 -11.83 -8.52 -1.82
CA ARG A 139 -12.86 -9.46 -2.26
C ARG A 139 -12.61 -9.82 -3.71
N ILE A 140 -12.20 -11.07 -3.94
CA ILE A 140 -12.07 -11.68 -5.26
C ILE A 140 -12.95 -12.94 -5.30
N GLU A 141 -13.57 -13.22 -6.44
CA GLU A 141 -14.49 -14.36 -6.59
C GLU A 141 -13.78 -15.72 -6.50
N ASN A 142 -12.49 -15.78 -6.80
CA ASN A 142 -11.66 -16.97 -6.70
C ASN A 142 -10.33 -16.64 -6.01
N ALA A 143 -9.97 -17.40 -4.98
CA ALA A 143 -8.64 -17.35 -4.38
C ALA A 143 -7.63 -17.98 -5.35
N PHE A 144 -6.86 -17.15 -6.06
CA PHE A 144 -5.74 -17.64 -6.86
C PHE A 144 -4.57 -18.00 -5.92
N HIS A 145 -3.80 -19.04 -6.27
CA HIS A 145 -2.66 -19.57 -5.50
C HIS A 145 -2.97 -20.21 -4.13
N HIS A 146 -4.14 -20.87 -3.93
CA HIS A 146 -4.35 -21.68 -2.72
C HIS A 146 -3.49 -22.98 -2.75
N ILE A 147 -3.07 -23.45 -1.57
CA ILE A 147 -2.41 -24.74 -1.40
C ILE A 147 -3.44 -25.84 -1.71
N LYS A 148 -3.13 -26.72 -2.67
CA LYS A 148 -3.88 -27.96 -2.91
C LYS A 148 -3.75 -28.94 -1.75
#